data_AF-A0A3D5WDJ4-F1
#
_entry.id   AF-A0A3D5WDJ4-F1
#
_cell.length_a   1.000
_cell.length_b   1.000
_cell.length_c   1.000
_cell.angle_alpha   90.00
_cell.angle_beta   90.00
_cell.angle_gamma   90.00
#
_symmetry.space_group_name_H-M   'P 1'
#
loop_
_entity.id
_entity.type
_entity.pdbx_description
1 polymer ?
#
loop_
_entity_poly.entity_id
_entity_poly.type
_entity_poly.pdbx_seq_one_letter_code
_entity_poly.pdbx_strand_id
1 'polypeptide(L)'
;ASFELGETVFLQRDYDKAIKFYRAFLKSYPTDEFVPEARFKLAWAYLYNKDYLVARGELEQIGPSTDYSITAKGLSQDIGQISDLPQRSPRLAGILSAIVPGSGQIYAGKVGNGVVALIINGLFIAAAIQAFDNDNDIWGGIISLIEIGWYGGNIFGGIASAHQYNRRIRDNYIEKLREKYKMEPTARNPQGEKVFGLAVITFRF
;
A
#
# COMPACT_ATOMS: atom_id res chain seq x y z
N ALA A 1 -27.96 13.26 -1.14
CA ALA A 1 -26.94 13.85 -2.06
C ALA A 1 -25.51 13.63 -1.56
N SER A 2 -25.13 14.10 -0.37
CA SER A 2 -23.74 13.95 0.13
C SER A 2 -23.30 12.51 0.36
N PHE A 3 -24.20 11.60 0.78
CA PHE A 3 -23.90 10.17 0.91
C PHE A 3 -23.54 9.53 -0.44
N GLU A 4 -24.41 9.67 -1.45
CA GLU A 4 -24.20 9.17 -2.82
C GLU A 4 -22.95 9.75 -3.50
N LEU A 5 -22.63 11.02 -3.23
CA LEU A 5 -21.36 11.61 -3.68
C LEU A 5 -20.17 10.94 -3.02
N GLY A 6 -20.27 10.62 -1.72
CA GLY A 6 -19.29 9.83 -0.98
C GLY A 6 -19.05 8.47 -1.61
N GLU A 7 -20.12 7.75 -1.98
CA GLU A 7 -20.04 6.47 -2.70
C GLU A 7 -19.27 6.61 -4.02
N THR A 8 -19.66 7.59 -4.81
CA THR A 8 -19.12 7.79 -6.16
C THR A 8 -17.61 8.01 -6.11
N VAL A 9 -17.15 8.91 -5.23
CA VAL A 9 -15.71 9.19 -5.12
C VAL A 9 -14.94 8.08 -4.41
N PHE A 10 -15.59 7.34 -3.51
CA PHE A 10 -15.02 6.16 -2.88
C PHE A 10 -14.72 5.07 -3.92
N LEU A 11 -15.66 4.82 -4.83
CA LEU A 11 -15.47 3.87 -5.94
C LEU A 11 -14.37 4.32 -6.92
N GLN A 12 -14.20 5.64 -7.08
CA GLN A 12 -13.09 6.24 -7.82
C GLN A 12 -11.75 6.18 -7.07
N ARG A 13 -11.72 5.62 -5.85
CA ARG A 13 -10.55 5.55 -4.95
C ARG A 13 -10.02 6.91 -4.50
N ASP A 14 -10.81 7.97 -4.64
CA ASP A 14 -10.50 9.29 -4.11
C ASP A 14 -10.99 9.35 -2.65
N TYR A 15 -10.25 8.66 -1.78
CA TYR A 15 -10.63 8.48 -0.38
C TYR A 15 -10.64 9.82 0.39
N ASP A 16 -9.78 10.76 0.04
CA ASP A 16 -9.78 12.11 0.64
C ASP A 16 -11.09 12.85 0.38
N LYS A 17 -11.63 12.79 -0.85
CA LYS A 17 -12.96 13.34 -1.13
C LYS A 17 -14.07 12.52 -0.49
N ALA A 18 -13.96 11.19 -0.47
CA ALA A 18 -14.95 10.31 0.15
C ALA A 18 -15.12 10.67 1.64
N ILE A 19 -14.00 10.84 2.34
CA ILE A 19 -13.96 11.27 3.74
C ILE A 19 -14.73 12.58 3.93
N LYS A 20 -14.50 13.58 3.06
CA LYS A 20 -15.20 14.88 3.15
C LYS A 20 -16.71 14.74 3.01
N PHE A 21 -17.16 13.95 2.03
CA PHE A 21 -18.59 13.77 1.77
C PHE A 21 -19.31 12.96 2.84
N TYR A 22 -18.72 11.86 3.31
CA TYR A 22 -19.30 11.09 4.42
C TYR A 22 -19.35 11.90 5.71
N ARG A 23 -18.30 12.66 6.05
CA ARG A 23 -18.32 13.55 7.22
C ARG A 23 -19.39 14.62 7.11
N ALA A 24 -19.57 15.21 5.92
CA ALA A 24 -20.62 16.20 5.69
C ALA A 24 -22.02 15.59 5.86
N PHE A 25 -22.23 14.36 5.38
CA PHE A 25 -23.47 13.61 5.58
C PHE A 25 -23.74 13.34 7.06
N LEU A 26 -22.77 12.75 7.79
CA LEU A 26 -22.90 12.44 9.22
C LEU A 26 -23.17 13.69 10.08
N LYS A 27 -22.64 14.84 9.69
CA LYS A 27 -22.91 16.13 10.36
C LYS A 27 -24.30 16.67 10.07
N SER A 28 -24.76 16.57 8.83
CA SER A 28 -26.01 17.20 8.38
C SER A 28 -27.23 16.33 8.66
N TYR A 29 -27.04 15.02 8.74
CA TYR A 29 -28.12 14.03 8.88
C TYR A 29 -27.79 12.99 9.98
N PRO A 30 -27.65 13.40 11.26
CA PRO A 30 -27.14 12.53 12.32
C PRO A 30 -28.07 11.39 12.75
N THR A 31 -29.36 11.46 12.38
CA THR A 31 -30.39 10.46 12.72
C THR A 31 -30.91 9.71 11.49
N ASP A 32 -30.25 9.87 10.34
CA ASP A 32 -30.62 9.22 9.08
C ASP A 32 -30.33 7.71 9.13
N GLU A 33 -31.13 6.92 8.43
CA GLU A 33 -31.00 5.46 8.41
C GLU A 33 -29.65 4.98 7.86
N PHE A 34 -28.98 5.78 7.02
CA PHE A 34 -27.67 5.45 6.45
C PHE A 34 -26.50 5.88 7.31
N VAL A 35 -26.71 6.47 8.49
CA VAL A 35 -25.62 6.87 9.40
C VAL A 35 -24.68 5.70 9.73
N PRO A 36 -25.15 4.49 10.08
CA PRO A 36 -24.25 3.35 10.33
C PRO A 36 -23.44 2.95 9.09
N GLU A 37 -24.07 2.92 7.90
CA GLU A 37 -23.39 2.59 6.64
C GLU A 37 -22.35 3.65 6.26
N ALA A 38 -22.70 4.94 6.38
CA ALA A 38 -21.81 6.06 6.10
C ALA A 38 -20.60 6.09 7.04
N ARG A 39 -20.77 5.77 8.34
CA ARG A 39 -19.64 5.61 9.28
C ARG A 39 -18.77 4.43 8.90
N PHE A 40 -19.37 3.29 8.56
CA PHE A 40 -18.63 2.11 8.15
C PHE A 40 -17.78 2.39 6.90
N LYS A 41 -18.34 3.07 5.90
CA LYS A 41 -17.61 3.44 4.67
C LYS A 41 -16.61 4.56 4.89
N LEU A 42 -16.88 5.50 5.80
CA LEU A 42 -15.89 6.48 6.24
C LEU A 42 -14.68 5.81 6.89
N ALA A 43 -14.90 4.79 7.72
CA ALA A 43 -13.82 4.00 8.30
C ALA A 43 -13.00 3.27 7.23
N TRP A 44 -13.64 2.68 6.22
CA TRP A 44 -12.94 2.12 5.06
C TRP A 44 -12.13 3.16 4.30
N ALA A 45 -12.66 4.37 4.12
CA ALA A 45 -11.97 5.44 3.43
C ALA A 45 -10.70 5.85 4.21
N TYR A 46 -10.80 5.99 5.53
CA TYR A 46 -9.63 6.23 6.39
C TYR A 46 -8.63 5.06 6.37
N LEU A 47 -9.12 3.81 6.40
CA LEU A 47 -8.26 2.61 6.30
C LEU A 47 -7.45 2.61 5.00
N TYR A 48 -8.09 2.90 3.86
CA TYR A 48 -7.41 3.00 2.57
C TYR A 48 -6.49 4.22 2.48
N ASN A 49 -6.81 5.31 3.18
CA ASN A 49 -5.93 6.47 3.34
C ASN A 49 -4.76 6.25 4.31
N LYS A 50 -4.70 5.07 4.94
CA LYS A 50 -3.68 4.65 5.94
C LYS A 50 -3.83 5.33 7.31
N ASP A 51 -4.96 5.96 7.56
CA ASP A 51 -5.31 6.58 8.84
C ASP A 51 -5.96 5.56 9.78
N TYR A 52 -5.22 4.51 10.14
CA TYR A 52 -5.75 3.33 10.85
C TYR A 52 -6.40 3.66 12.20
N LEU A 53 -5.84 4.60 12.95
CA LEU A 53 -6.38 5.03 14.23
C LEU A 53 -7.74 5.71 14.07
N VAL A 54 -7.88 6.57 13.06
CA VAL A 54 -9.13 7.27 12.76
C VAL A 54 -10.18 6.29 12.26
N ALA A 55 -9.80 5.36 11.38
CA ALA A 55 -10.68 4.30 10.90
C ALA A 55 -11.30 3.51 12.07
N ARG A 56 -10.48 3.11 13.06
CA ARG A 56 -10.97 2.42 14.26
C ARG A 56 -11.92 3.27 15.08
N GLY A 57 -11.58 4.54 15.32
CA GLY A 57 -12.43 5.47 16.06
C GLY A 57 -13.80 5.70 15.40
N GLU A 58 -13.90 5.65 14.07
CA GLU A 58 -15.18 5.71 13.36
C GLU A 58 -16.00 4.42 13.52
N LEU A 59 -15.35 3.25 13.53
CA LEU A 59 -16.01 1.97 13.76
C LEU A 59 -16.54 1.83 15.19
N GLU A 60 -15.83 2.38 16.17
CA GLU A 60 -16.23 2.38 17.58
C GLU A 60 -17.47 3.28 17.85
N GLN A 61 -17.75 4.24 16.96
CA GLN A 61 -18.96 5.08 17.03
C GLN A 61 -20.21 4.38 16.46
N ILE A 62 -20.07 3.20 15.85
CA ILE A 62 -21.20 2.42 15.34
C ILE A 62 -21.87 1.71 16.52
N GLY A 63 -23.11 2.11 16.84
CA GLY A 63 -23.85 1.62 18.00
C GLY A 63 -24.13 0.11 17.98
N PRO A 64 -24.31 -0.51 19.17
CA PRO A 64 -24.43 -1.98 19.31
C PRO A 64 -25.69 -2.57 18.68
N SER A 65 -26.75 -1.78 18.49
CA SER A 65 -28.05 -2.18 17.93
C SER A 65 -28.14 -2.06 16.40
N THR A 66 -27.03 -1.77 15.72
CA THR A 66 -26.99 -1.66 14.25
C THR A 66 -26.57 -2.99 13.63
N ASP A 67 -27.04 -3.26 12.40
CA ASP A 67 -26.61 -4.42 11.60
C ASP A 67 -25.08 -4.47 11.36
N TYR A 68 -24.41 -3.32 11.53
CA TYR A 68 -22.98 -3.15 11.36
C TYR A 68 -22.18 -3.38 12.65
N SER A 69 -22.78 -3.61 13.81
CA SER A 69 -22.05 -3.61 15.09
C SER A 69 -21.01 -4.74 15.19
N ILE A 70 -21.37 -5.95 14.75
CA ILE A 70 -20.48 -7.12 14.78
C ILE A 70 -19.34 -6.95 13.78
N THR A 71 -19.64 -6.52 12.55
CA THR A 71 -18.64 -6.32 11.49
C THR A 71 -17.71 -5.16 11.83
N ALA A 72 -18.24 -4.06 12.39
CA ALA A 72 -17.46 -2.91 12.81
C ALA A 72 -16.49 -3.25 13.95
N LYS A 73 -16.95 -3.97 14.96
CA LYS A 73 -16.10 -4.42 16.07
C LYS A 73 -14.99 -5.34 15.58
N GLY A 74 -15.33 -6.32 14.73
CA GLY A 74 -14.35 -7.22 14.13
C GLY A 74 -13.33 -6.46 13.30
N LEU A 75 -13.77 -5.57 12.42
CA LEU A 75 -12.90 -4.78 11.57
C LEU A 75 -11.99 -3.86 12.40
N SER A 76 -12.50 -3.23 13.46
CA SER A 76 -11.68 -2.39 14.34
C SER A 76 -10.56 -3.19 15.02
N GLN A 77 -10.88 -4.40 15.49
CA GLN A 77 -9.90 -5.31 16.08
C GLN A 77 -8.83 -5.73 15.07
N ASP A 78 -9.24 -6.10 13.86
CA ASP A 78 -8.32 -6.53 12.80
C ASP A 78 -7.45 -5.37 12.29
N ILE A 79 -8.00 -4.16 12.15
CA ILE A 79 -7.20 -2.95 11.84
C ILE A 79 -6.12 -2.73 12.91
N GLY A 80 -6.42 -3.04 14.17
CA GLY A 80 -5.47 -2.97 15.27
C GLY A 80 -4.22 -3.84 15.08
N GLN A 81 -4.31 -4.92 14.29
CA GLN A 81 -3.19 -5.84 14.02
C GLN A 81 -2.28 -5.35 12.88
N ILE A 82 -2.64 -4.28 12.16
CA ILE A 82 -1.85 -3.77 11.03
C ILE A 82 -0.45 -3.32 11.49
N SER A 83 -0.31 -2.80 12.71
CA SER A 83 1.00 -2.42 13.28
C SER A 83 1.94 -3.60 13.47
N ASP A 84 1.39 -4.79 13.66
CA ASP A 84 2.12 -6.00 14.05
C ASP A 84 2.50 -6.86 12.84
N LEU A 85 2.08 -6.44 11.64
CA LEU A 85 2.42 -7.12 10.40
C LEU A 85 3.94 -7.19 10.21
N PRO A 86 4.47 -8.28 9.62
CA PRO A 86 5.90 -8.40 9.36
C PRO A 86 6.45 -7.21 8.56
N GLN A 87 7.50 -6.58 9.09
CA GLN A 87 8.20 -5.48 8.43
C GLN A 87 9.68 -5.80 8.20
N ARG A 88 10.20 -5.29 7.11
CA ARG A 88 11.62 -5.28 6.74
C ARG A 88 12.16 -3.86 6.93
N SER A 89 13.32 -3.74 7.57
CA SER A 89 13.96 -2.44 7.82
C SER A 89 14.58 -1.90 6.52
N PRO A 90 14.15 -0.72 6.02
CA PRO A 90 14.75 -0.12 4.83
C PRO A 90 16.20 0.27 5.06
N ARG A 91 16.54 0.76 6.26
CA ARG A 91 17.92 1.11 6.62
C ARG A 91 18.84 -0.11 6.59
N LEU A 92 18.39 -1.22 7.18
CA LEU A 92 19.16 -2.46 7.15
C LEU A 92 19.33 -2.96 5.71
N ALA A 93 18.29 -2.90 4.89
CA ALA A 93 18.40 -3.26 3.48
C ALA A 93 19.45 -2.41 2.74
N GLY A 94 19.50 -1.10 3.02
CA GLY A 94 20.54 -0.21 2.49
C GLY A 94 21.95 -0.57 2.97
N ILE A 95 22.13 -0.80 4.28
CA ILE A 95 23.42 -1.20 4.86
C ILE A 95 23.91 -2.51 4.24
N LEU A 96 23.03 -3.51 4.12
CA LEU A 96 23.35 -4.78 3.47
C LEU A 96 23.81 -4.54 2.02
N SER A 97 23.01 -3.81 1.23
CA SER A 97 23.37 -3.49 -0.17
C SER A 97 24.65 -2.68 -0.32
N ALA A 98 25.04 -1.90 0.68
CA ALA A 98 26.27 -1.12 0.70
C ALA A 98 27.52 -1.94 1.06
N ILE A 99 27.34 -3.14 1.64
CA ILE A 99 28.44 -4.09 1.89
C ILE A 99 28.52 -5.06 0.71
N VAL A 100 27.39 -5.66 0.35
CA VAL A 100 27.27 -6.63 -0.73
C VAL A 100 26.16 -6.20 -1.69
N PRO A 101 26.49 -5.82 -2.93
CA PRO A 101 25.52 -5.54 -3.98
C PRO A 101 24.40 -6.58 -4.04
N GLY A 102 23.14 -6.11 -4.02
CA GLY A 102 21.97 -6.97 -4.15
C GLY A 102 21.46 -7.62 -2.86
N SER A 103 22.23 -7.62 -1.77
CA SER A 103 21.84 -8.29 -0.53
C SER A 103 20.63 -7.66 0.17
N GLY A 104 20.43 -6.34 0.06
CA GLY A 104 19.21 -5.66 0.54
C GLY A 104 17.95 -6.10 -0.21
N GLN A 105 18.06 -6.36 -1.52
CA GLN A 105 16.98 -6.88 -2.35
C GLN A 105 16.63 -8.32 -1.94
N ILE A 106 17.64 -9.17 -1.68
CA ILE A 106 17.45 -10.54 -1.18
C ILE A 106 16.77 -10.51 0.19
N TYR A 107 17.22 -9.65 1.10
CA TYR A 107 16.59 -9.44 2.40
C TYR A 107 15.11 -9.05 2.29
N ALA A 108 14.76 -8.24 1.28
CA ALA A 108 13.38 -7.88 0.95
C ALA A 108 12.59 -8.97 0.18
N GLY A 109 13.19 -10.13 -0.06
CA GLY A 109 12.59 -11.27 -0.75
C GLY A 109 12.65 -11.21 -2.28
N LYS A 110 13.38 -10.25 -2.86
CA LYS A 110 13.59 -10.11 -4.32
C LYS A 110 14.91 -10.75 -4.73
N VAL A 111 14.98 -12.07 -4.63
CA VAL A 111 16.23 -12.84 -4.86
C VAL A 111 16.79 -12.59 -6.26
N GLY A 112 15.97 -12.67 -7.31
CA GLY A 112 16.41 -12.43 -8.69
C GLY A 112 17.07 -11.06 -8.88
N ASN A 113 16.45 -10.00 -8.35
CA ASN A 113 17.03 -8.65 -8.42
C ASN A 113 18.36 -8.54 -7.68
N GLY A 114 18.50 -9.23 -6.55
CA GLY A 114 19.75 -9.26 -5.80
C GLY A 114 20.88 -9.99 -6.53
N VAL A 115 20.58 -11.14 -7.13
CA VAL A 115 21.57 -11.91 -7.91
C VAL A 115 22.04 -11.10 -9.13
N VAL A 116 21.12 -10.48 -9.86
CA VAL A 116 21.47 -9.62 -11.01
C VAL A 116 22.34 -8.46 -10.57
N ALA A 117 22.03 -7.81 -9.45
CA ALA A 117 22.82 -6.72 -8.94
C ALA A 117 24.25 -7.16 -8.58
N LEU A 118 24.41 -8.32 -7.93
CA LEU A 118 25.73 -8.88 -7.61
C LEU A 118 26.55 -9.16 -8.87
N ILE A 119 25.96 -9.79 -9.88
CA ILE A 119 26.62 -10.10 -11.14
C ILE A 119 27.08 -8.82 -11.84
N ILE A 120 26.19 -7.84 -12.00
CA ILE A 120 26.52 -6.61 -12.73
C ILE A 120 27.63 -5.81 -12.04
N ASN A 121 27.57 -5.65 -10.71
CA ASN A 121 28.63 -4.94 -9.97
C ASN A 121 29.96 -5.71 -10.09
N GLY A 122 29.93 -7.04 -9.99
CA GLY A 122 31.11 -7.88 -10.19
C GLY A 122 31.72 -7.72 -11.59
N LEU A 123 30.89 -7.64 -12.64
CA LEU A 123 31.35 -7.43 -14.01
C LEU A 123 31.98 -6.05 -14.21
N PHE A 124 31.39 -4.98 -13.65
CA PHE A 124 31.98 -3.64 -13.75
C PHE A 124 33.31 -3.54 -13.00
N ILE A 125 33.41 -4.13 -11.80
CA ILE A 125 34.67 -4.17 -11.05
C ILE A 125 35.73 -4.95 -11.83
N ALA A 126 35.40 -6.12 -12.36
CA ALA A 126 36.32 -6.92 -13.17
C ALA A 126 36.76 -6.18 -14.44
N ALA A 127 35.85 -5.49 -15.13
CA ALA A 127 36.16 -4.70 -16.31
C ALA A 127 37.06 -3.50 -15.99
N ALA A 128 36.85 -2.83 -14.85
CA ALA A 128 37.73 -1.74 -14.40
C ALA A 128 39.14 -2.25 -14.11
N ILE A 129 39.27 -3.36 -13.35
CA ILE A 129 40.57 -3.99 -13.05
C ILE A 129 41.27 -4.35 -14.36
N GLN A 130 40.58 -5.03 -15.27
CA GLN A 130 41.16 -5.43 -16.54
C GLN A 130 41.59 -4.25 -17.41
N ALA A 131 40.92 -3.10 -17.33
CA ALA A 131 41.30 -1.90 -18.05
C ALA A 131 42.60 -1.31 -17.49
N PHE A 132 42.73 -1.19 -16.17
CA PHE A 132 43.95 -0.72 -15.53
C PHE A 132 45.13 -1.68 -15.72
N ASP A 133 44.90 -3.00 -15.63
CA ASP A 133 45.93 -4.02 -15.87
C ASP A 133 46.47 -4.03 -17.31
N ASN A 134 45.73 -3.44 -18.27
CA ASN A 134 46.13 -3.30 -19.67
C ASN A 134 46.59 -1.87 -20.01
N ASP A 135 47.02 -1.07 -19.02
CA ASP A 135 47.47 0.32 -19.19
C ASP A 135 46.43 1.24 -19.85
N ASN A 136 45.13 0.91 -19.74
CA ASN A 136 44.04 1.66 -20.33
C ASN A 136 43.30 2.52 -19.29
N ASP A 137 44.04 3.47 -18.72
CA ASP A 137 43.61 4.29 -17.58
C ASP A 137 42.34 5.10 -17.84
N ILE A 138 42.15 5.59 -19.07
CA ILE A 138 40.96 6.38 -19.44
C ILE A 138 39.72 5.51 -19.30
N TRP A 139 39.73 4.30 -19.87
CA TRP A 139 38.59 3.39 -19.78
C TRP A 139 38.40 2.86 -18.36
N GLY A 140 39.48 2.57 -17.63
CA GLY A 140 39.42 2.21 -16.21
C GLY A 140 38.69 3.29 -15.40
N GLY A 141 39.09 4.56 -15.56
CA GLY A 141 38.46 5.69 -14.90
C GLY A 141 36.99 5.88 -15.26
N ILE A 142 36.63 5.78 -16.55
CA ILE A 142 35.23 5.89 -17.00
C ILE A 142 34.37 4.78 -16.37
N ILE A 143 34.85 3.53 -16.40
CA ILE A 143 34.12 2.38 -15.85
C ILE A 143 33.95 2.53 -14.34
N SER A 144 35.01 2.90 -13.61
CA SER A 144 34.93 3.14 -12.17
C SER A 144 33.93 4.24 -11.81
N LEU A 145 33.88 5.34 -12.59
CA LEU A 145 32.92 6.41 -12.35
C LEU A 145 31.48 5.95 -12.55
N ILE A 146 31.23 5.16 -13.61
CA ILE A 146 29.92 4.56 -13.86
C ILE A 146 29.54 3.62 -12.71
N GLU A 147 30.48 2.78 -12.27
CA GLU A 147 30.23 1.81 -11.19
C GLU A 147 29.89 2.49 -9.87
N ILE A 148 30.51 3.63 -9.53
CA ILE A 148 30.13 4.40 -8.33
C ILE A 148 28.65 4.81 -8.38
N GLY A 149 28.20 5.31 -9.53
CA GLY A 149 26.79 5.69 -9.72
C GLY A 149 25.85 4.48 -9.66
N TRP A 150 26.24 3.38 -10.30
CA TRP A 150 25.49 2.15 -10.33
C TRP A 150 25.37 1.49 -8.94
N TYR A 151 26.48 1.42 -8.21
CA TYR A 151 26.56 0.92 -6.84
C TYR A 151 25.66 1.74 -5.90
N GLY A 152 25.71 3.08 -5.99
CA GLY A 152 24.80 3.95 -5.26
C GLY A 152 23.33 3.67 -5.56
N GLY A 153 22.98 3.50 -6.84
CA GLY A 153 21.64 3.10 -7.26
C GLY A 153 21.17 1.77 -6.67
N ASN A 154 22.08 0.81 -6.52
CA ASN A 154 21.80 -0.49 -5.92
C ASN A 154 21.44 -0.41 -4.42
N ILE A 155 22.09 0.49 -3.67
CA ILE A 155 21.76 0.76 -2.26
C ILE A 155 20.32 1.29 -2.13
N PHE A 156 19.97 2.31 -2.93
CA PHE A 156 18.59 2.83 -2.97
C PHE A 156 17.59 1.77 -3.44
N GLY A 157 17.99 0.91 -4.38
CA GLY A 157 17.21 -0.25 -4.81
C GLY A 157 16.89 -1.23 -3.67
N GLY A 158 17.84 -1.47 -2.77
CA GLY A 158 17.65 -2.28 -1.56
C GLY A 158 16.63 -1.63 -0.61
N ILE A 159 16.80 -0.36 -0.30
CA ILE A 159 15.87 0.44 0.53
C ILE A 159 14.45 0.42 -0.04
N ALA A 160 14.32 0.69 -1.35
CA ALA A 160 13.05 0.70 -2.04
C ALA A 160 12.38 -0.69 -2.04
N SER A 161 13.17 -1.77 -2.13
CA SER A 161 12.64 -3.13 -2.09
C SER A 161 12.05 -3.48 -0.73
N ALA A 162 12.67 -3.05 0.38
CA ALA A 162 12.11 -3.21 1.71
C ALA A 162 10.80 -2.44 1.90
N HIS A 163 10.72 -1.19 1.43
CA HIS A 163 9.46 -0.43 1.43
C HIS A 163 8.36 -1.11 0.61
N GLN A 164 8.70 -1.65 -0.56
CA GLN A 164 7.75 -2.41 -1.40
C GLN A 164 7.27 -3.68 -0.70
N TYR A 165 8.16 -4.41 -0.02
CA TYR A 165 7.77 -5.56 0.79
C TYR A 165 6.74 -5.18 1.86
N ASN A 166 7.04 -4.15 2.66
CA ASN A 166 6.15 -3.71 3.75
C ASN A 166 4.80 -3.23 3.22
N ARG A 167 4.80 -2.51 2.09
CA ARG A 167 3.58 -2.07 1.42
C ARG A 167 2.76 -3.25 0.93
N ARG A 168 3.39 -4.23 0.26
CA ARG A 168 2.71 -5.44 -0.25
C ARG A 168 2.07 -6.26 0.87
N ILE A 169 2.77 -6.48 1.98
CA ILE A 169 2.22 -7.24 3.13
C ILE A 169 0.97 -6.55 3.67
N ARG A 170 1.03 -5.23 3.83
CA ARG A 170 -0.08 -4.43 4.31
C ARG A 170 -1.27 -4.41 3.35
N ASP A 171 -1.02 -4.15 2.07
CA ASP A 171 -2.08 -4.05 1.06
C ASP A 171 -2.79 -5.41 0.92
N ASN A 172 -2.03 -6.52 0.93
CA ASN A 172 -2.60 -7.86 0.95
C ASN A 172 -3.43 -8.14 2.21
N TYR A 173 -3.01 -7.62 3.37
CA TYR A 173 -3.80 -7.76 4.60
C TYR A 173 -5.10 -6.96 4.51
N ILE A 174 -5.06 -5.72 4.04
CA ILE A 174 -6.25 -4.89 3.84
C ILE A 174 -7.23 -5.54 2.84
N GLU A 175 -6.74 -6.15 1.76
CA GLU A 175 -7.61 -6.88 0.83
C GLU A 175 -8.28 -8.08 1.50
N LYS A 176 -7.56 -8.85 2.34
CA LYS A 176 -8.17 -9.92 3.15
C LYS A 176 -9.25 -9.39 4.08
N LEU A 177 -9.06 -8.21 4.69
CA LEU A 177 -10.11 -7.58 5.51
C LEU A 177 -11.32 -7.22 4.64
N ARG A 178 -11.09 -6.66 3.45
CA ARG A 178 -12.16 -6.27 2.53
C ARG A 178 -13.02 -7.48 2.14
N GLU A 179 -12.38 -8.61 1.83
CA GLU A 179 -13.04 -9.89 1.55
C GLU A 179 -13.78 -10.42 2.78
N LYS A 180 -13.11 -10.46 3.95
CA LYS A 180 -13.65 -10.99 5.22
C LYS A 180 -14.90 -10.24 5.67
N TYR A 181 -14.88 -8.91 5.58
CA TYR A 181 -15.98 -8.04 6.02
C TYR A 181 -16.96 -7.69 4.91
N LYS A 182 -16.87 -8.38 3.75
CA LYS A 182 -17.77 -8.24 2.59
C LYS A 182 -18.11 -6.77 2.31
N MET A 183 -17.06 -5.97 2.08
CA MET A 183 -17.24 -4.60 1.61
C MET A 183 -17.78 -4.67 0.18
N GLU A 184 -19.09 -4.90 0.05
CA GLU A 184 -19.77 -4.86 -1.23
C GLU A 184 -19.85 -3.41 -1.69
N PRO A 185 -19.49 -3.11 -2.95
CA PRO A 185 -19.90 -1.86 -3.55
C PRO A 185 -21.43 -1.90 -3.64
N THR A 186 -22.13 -1.27 -2.71
CA THR A 186 -23.58 -1.15 -2.77
C THR A 186 -23.92 -0.19 -3.90
N ALA A 187 -24.00 -0.70 -5.14
CA ALA A 187 -24.70 0.00 -6.19
C ALA A 187 -26.18 0.04 -5.80
N ARG A 188 -26.77 1.24 -5.78
CA ARG A 188 -28.21 1.42 -5.59
C ARG A 188 -28.82 1.87 -6.90
N ASN A 189 -30.02 1.37 -7.20
CA ASN A 189 -30.81 1.94 -8.28
C ASN A 189 -31.36 3.32 -7.85
N PRO A 190 -31.89 4.15 -8.77
CA PRO A 190 -32.47 5.46 -8.45
C PRO A 190 -33.64 5.42 -7.44
N GLN A 191 -34.17 4.23 -7.14
CA GLN A 191 -35.26 3.99 -6.20
C GLN A 191 -34.76 3.64 -4.78
N GLY A 192 -33.44 3.58 -4.55
CA GLY A 192 -32.84 3.34 -3.23
C GLY A 192 -32.76 1.87 -2.82
N GLU A 193 -33.08 0.93 -3.71
CA GLU A 193 -32.99 -0.50 -3.40
C GLU A 193 -31.54 -0.99 -3.50
N LYS A 194 -31.16 -1.89 -2.58
CA LYS A 194 -29.86 -2.57 -2.62
C LYS A 194 -29.80 -3.47 -3.86
N VAL A 195 -28.99 -3.10 -4.84
CA VAL A 195 -28.72 -3.97 -5.99
C VAL A 195 -27.61 -4.94 -5.58
N PHE A 196 -27.99 -6.17 -5.22
CA PHE A 196 -27.02 -7.24 -5.04
C PHE A 196 -26.43 -7.63 -6.40
N GLY A 197 -25.20 -7.19 -6.65
CA GLY A 197 -24.31 -7.69 -7.70
C GLY A 197 -24.71 -7.37 -9.14
N LEU A 198 -23.99 -6.42 -9.77
CA LEU A 198 -23.51 -6.44 -11.17
C LEU A 198 -23.00 -5.04 -11.57
N ALA A 199 -21.89 -4.58 -11.00
CA ALA A 199 -21.21 -3.38 -11.50
C ALA A 199 -19.69 -3.41 -11.27
N VAL A 200 -19.06 -4.55 -11.55
CA VAL A 200 -17.66 -4.55 -12.01
C VAL A 200 -17.56 -5.51 -13.20
N ILE A 201 -18.35 -5.24 -14.25
CA ILE A 201 -17.93 -5.64 -15.59
C ILE A 201 -16.92 -4.60 -16.02
N THR A 202 -15.66 -4.99 -15.90
CA THR A 202 -14.50 -4.53 -16.67
C THR A 202 -14.81 -3.53 -17.80
N PHE A 203 -14.42 -2.28 -17.60
CA PHE A 203 -13.89 -1.46 -18.69
C PHE A 203 -12.40 -1.26 -18.45
N ARG A 204 -11.62 -2.22 -18.96
CA ARG A 204 -10.24 -1.95 -19.39
C ARG A 204 -10.35 -1.49 -20.85
N PHE A 205 -10.00 -0.24 -21.09
CA PHE A 205 -9.42 0.19 -22.36
C PHE A 205 -8.01 0.69 -22.04
#